data_AF-A0A2E5ZRF1-F1
#
_entry.id   AF-A0A2E5ZRF1-F1
#
_cell.length_a   1.000
_cell.length_b   1.000
_cell.length_c   1.000
_cell.angle_alpha   90.00
_cell.angle_beta   90.00
_cell.angle_gamma   90.00
#
_symmetry.space_group_name_H-M   'P 1'
#
loop_
_entity.id
_entity.type
_entity.pdbx_description
1 polymer ?
#
loop_
_entity_poly.entity_id
_entity_poly.type
_entity_poly.pdbx_seq_one_letter_code
_entity_poly.pdbx_strand_id
1 'polypeptide(L)'
;MCVSVYQHGAKIHQCVYLYIMKYSLSTLLKHKSYVRIPLKKVASGHYICEVTLNGVSGDFIVDTGASHTCVALDKEAYFKLNARETKQQAASASSNKMETRYSQENVVKIGAWEGQKLEIVLFDMTSVNSVMEQLNINAVDGILGADVFEETKAVLDYNRSGLYLKIKK
;
A
#
# COMPACT_ATOMS: atom_id res chain seq x y z
N MET A 1 -22.42 14.12 31.02
CA MET A 1 -23.18 13.28 31.97
C MET A 1 -22.22 12.96 33.11
N CYS A 2 -22.46 13.51 34.32
CA CYS A 2 -21.57 13.35 35.47
C CYS A 2 -22.00 12.09 36.24
N VAL A 3 -21.09 11.15 36.47
CA VAL A 3 -21.38 9.96 37.28
C VAL A 3 -20.65 10.14 38.61
N SER A 4 -21.41 10.28 39.69
CA SER A 4 -20.87 10.37 41.04
C SER A 4 -20.59 8.97 41.57
N VAL A 5 -19.34 8.66 41.91
CA VAL A 5 -18.99 7.45 42.66
C VAL A 5 -18.68 7.86 44.09
N TYR A 6 -19.39 7.29 45.06
CA TYR A 6 -19.17 7.52 46.49
C TYR A 6 -18.24 6.43 47.04
N GLN A 7 -17.14 6.84 47.68
CA GLN A 7 -16.40 5.99 48.61
C GLN A 7 -16.19 6.75 49.92
N HIS A 8 -16.58 6.12 51.04
CA HIS A 8 -16.27 6.55 52.40
C HIS A 8 -16.68 7.99 52.78
N GLY A 9 -17.88 8.43 52.39
CA GLY A 9 -18.57 9.56 53.02
C GLY A 9 -17.96 10.96 52.82
N ALA A 10 -16.83 11.09 52.11
CA ALA A 10 -16.21 12.38 51.81
C ALA A 10 -16.45 12.75 50.33
N LYS A 11 -17.01 13.95 50.09
CA LYS A 11 -17.01 14.58 48.75
C LYS A 11 -15.59 15.03 48.42
N ILE A 12 -14.78 14.12 47.88
CA ILE A 12 -13.51 14.49 47.29
C ILE A 12 -13.85 15.09 45.92
N HIS A 13 -13.72 16.41 45.77
CA HIS A 13 -13.68 17.06 44.45
C HIS A 13 -12.34 16.73 43.78
N GLN A 14 -12.11 15.45 43.48
CA GLN A 14 -11.10 15.07 42.51
C GLN A 14 -11.68 15.52 41.17
N CYS A 15 -11.17 16.62 40.65
CA CYS A 15 -11.43 17.02 39.28
C CYS A 15 -10.84 15.92 38.39
N VAL A 16 -11.60 14.86 38.14
CA VAL A 16 -11.28 13.88 37.10
C VAL A 16 -11.51 14.65 35.81
N TYR A 17 -10.48 15.41 35.42
CA TYR A 17 -10.27 15.81 34.04
C TYR A 17 -10.25 14.49 33.28
N LEU A 18 -11.42 14.05 32.81
CA LEU A 18 -11.52 13.17 31.67
C LEU A 18 -10.90 13.97 30.53
N TYR A 19 -9.58 13.85 30.43
CA TYR A 19 -8.79 14.30 29.31
C TYR A 19 -9.28 13.41 28.16
N ILE A 20 -10.36 13.82 27.50
CA ILE A 20 -10.81 13.21 26.26
C ILE A 20 -9.72 13.56 25.26
N MET A 21 -8.64 12.79 25.27
CA MET A 21 -7.62 12.85 24.25
C MET A 21 -8.32 12.53 22.94
N LYS A 22 -8.57 13.56 22.14
CA LYS A 22 -8.95 13.43 20.73
C LYS A 22 -7.77 12.79 19.99
N TYR A 23 -7.62 11.47 20.13
CA TYR A 23 -6.68 10.71 19.32
C TYR A 23 -7.25 10.62 17.90
N SER A 24 -6.62 11.31 16.96
CA SER A 24 -6.88 11.06 15.55
C SER A 24 -6.33 9.69 15.16
N LEU A 25 -6.89 9.05 14.12
CA LEU A 25 -6.34 7.81 13.55
C LEU A 25 -4.84 7.97 13.25
N SER A 26 -4.45 9.10 12.67
CA SER A 26 -3.05 9.41 12.35
C SER A 26 -2.16 9.42 13.61
N THR A 27 -2.61 10.04 14.70
CA THR A 27 -1.88 10.07 15.98
C THR A 27 -1.73 8.66 16.57
N LEU A 28 -2.80 7.87 16.54
CA LEU A 28 -2.79 6.48 17.02
C LEU A 28 -1.79 5.64 16.23
N LEU A 29 -1.86 5.69 14.89
CA LEU A 29 -1.02 4.89 14.00
C LEU A 29 0.45 5.31 14.12
N LYS A 30 0.75 6.61 14.21
CA LYS A 30 2.12 7.09 14.46
C LYS A 30 2.71 6.51 15.75
N HIS A 31 1.94 6.48 16.84
CA HIS A 31 2.38 5.86 18.10
C HIS A 31 2.59 4.34 17.98
N LYS A 32 1.86 3.68 17.07
CA LYS A 32 2.02 2.26 16.73
C LYS A 32 3.11 2.00 15.67
N SER A 33 3.98 2.97 15.42
CA SER A 33 5.10 2.88 14.46
C SER A 33 4.65 2.69 13.01
N TYR A 34 3.58 3.39 12.63
CA TYR A 34 3.21 3.53 11.23
C TYR A 34 3.77 4.81 10.64
N VAL A 35 4.24 4.72 9.39
CA VAL A 35 4.53 5.87 8.53
C VAL A 35 3.32 6.13 7.64
N ARG A 36 2.98 7.41 7.43
CA ARG A 36 1.94 7.82 6.49
C ARG A 36 2.56 8.06 5.11
N ILE A 37 2.00 7.43 4.09
CA ILE A 37 2.26 7.64 2.67
C ILE A 37 1.09 8.44 2.09
N PRO A 38 1.32 9.64 1.54
CA PRO A 38 0.28 10.41 0.87
C PRO A 38 -0.15 9.69 -0.42
N LEU A 39 -1.46 9.64 -0.66
CA LEU A 39 -2.02 9.07 -1.88
C LEU A 39 -2.59 10.18 -2.77
N LYS A 40 -2.36 10.07 -4.07
CA LYS A 40 -2.99 10.92 -5.08
C LYS A 40 -4.21 10.20 -5.63
N LYS A 41 -5.42 10.74 -5.40
CA LYS A 41 -6.62 10.25 -6.09
C LYS A 41 -6.62 10.81 -7.51
N VAL A 42 -6.75 9.94 -8.50
CA VAL A 42 -6.85 10.34 -9.92
C VAL A 42 -8.27 10.24 -10.44
N ALA A 43 -8.55 10.80 -11.63
CA ALA A 43 -9.88 10.88 -12.20
C ALA A 43 -10.53 9.50 -12.46
N SER A 44 -9.72 8.45 -12.62
CA SER A 44 -10.20 7.06 -12.71
C SER A 44 -10.74 6.51 -11.39
N GLY A 45 -10.62 7.26 -10.29
CA GLY A 45 -11.06 6.88 -8.94
C GLY A 45 -9.99 6.17 -8.11
N HIS A 46 -8.92 5.68 -8.74
CA HIS A 46 -7.82 4.97 -8.09
C HIS A 46 -6.93 5.91 -7.26
N TYR A 47 -6.25 5.32 -6.29
CA TYR A 47 -5.17 5.97 -5.56
C TYR A 47 -3.82 5.56 -6.14
N ILE A 48 -2.93 6.53 -6.29
CA ILE A 48 -1.55 6.33 -6.72
C ILE A 48 -0.60 6.72 -5.59
N CYS A 49 0.48 5.97 -5.43
CA CYS A 49 1.61 6.35 -4.59
C CYS A 49 2.94 6.08 -5.31
N GLU A 50 3.96 6.84 -4.92
CA GLU A 50 5.33 6.59 -5.38
C GLU A 50 5.91 5.37 -4.65
N VAL A 51 6.50 4.46 -5.42
CA VAL A 51 7.25 3.31 -4.92
C VAL A 51 8.64 3.34 -5.54
N THR A 52 9.67 3.14 -4.72
CA THR A 52 11.04 2.94 -5.20
C THR A 52 11.36 1.46 -5.23
N LEU A 53 11.57 0.91 -6.42
CA LEU A 53 11.90 -0.49 -6.66
C LEU A 53 13.34 -0.58 -7.19
N ASN A 54 14.21 -1.35 -6.51
CA ASN A 54 15.63 -1.51 -6.83
C ASN A 54 16.38 -0.17 -7.05
N GLY A 55 16.01 0.84 -6.26
CA GLY A 55 16.57 2.19 -6.30
C GLY A 55 16.01 3.11 -7.39
N VAL A 56 14.95 2.70 -8.09
CA VAL A 56 14.29 3.49 -9.14
C VAL A 56 12.84 3.77 -8.73
N SER A 57 12.41 5.03 -8.75
CA SER A 57 11.03 5.42 -8.41
C SER A 57 10.08 5.24 -9.59
N GLY A 58 8.82 4.94 -9.28
CA GLY A 58 7.70 4.93 -10.22
C GLY A 58 6.36 5.10 -9.53
N ASP A 59 5.33 5.32 -10.33
CA ASP A 59 3.95 5.54 -9.89
C ASP A 59 3.16 4.23 -9.88
N PHE A 60 2.63 3.85 -8.71
CA PHE A 60 1.93 2.59 -8.51
C PHE A 60 0.48 2.83 -8.08
N ILE A 61 -0.45 2.10 -8.70
CA ILE A 61 -1.83 2.02 -8.20
C ILE A 61 -1.84 1.26 -6.88
N VAL A 62 -2.54 1.78 -5.87
CA VAL A 62 -2.81 1.06 -4.62
C VAL A 62 -4.04 0.19 -4.81
N ASP A 63 -3.86 -1.13 -4.93
CA ASP A 63 -4.94 -2.07 -5.24
C ASP A 63 -4.98 -3.25 -4.26
N THR A 64 -5.93 -3.20 -3.32
CA THR A 64 -6.15 -4.30 -2.35
C THR A 64 -6.70 -5.57 -3.00
N GLY A 65 -7.17 -5.50 -4.26
CA GLY A 65 -7.62 -6.64 -5.05
C GLY A 65 -6.50 -7.40 -5.74
N ALA A 66 -5.30 -6.82 -5.86
CA ALA A 66 -4.12 -7.49 -6.40
C ALA A 66 -3.46 -8.34 -5.32
N SER A 67 -3.25 -9.63 -5.59
CA SER A 67 -2.60 -10.54 -4.62
C SER A 67 -1.11 -10.25 -4.44
N HIS A 68 -0.45 -9.75 -5.49
CA HIS A 68 0.98 -9.45 -5.51
C HIS A 68 1.23 -8.07 -6.11
N THR A 69 2.34 -7.45 -5.72
CA THR A 69 2.84 -6.24 -6.34
C THR A 69 3.35 -6.57 -7.74
N CYS A 70 2.95 -5.78 -8.72
CA CYS A 70 3.29 -6.01 -10.12
C CYS A 70 3.81 -4.76 -10.82
N VAL A 71 4.53 -4.98 -11.91
CA VAL A 71 5.18 -3.97 -12.73
C VAL A 71 4.81 -4.19 -14.19
N ALA A 72 4.64 -3.12 -14.95
CA ALA A 72 4.37 -3.19 -16.38
C ALA A 72 5.50 -3.94 -17.11
N LEU A 73 5.15 -4.80 -18.07
CA LEU A 73 6.12 -5.63 -18.83
C LEU A 73 7.25 -4.80 -19.47
N ASP A 74 6.94 -3.62 -19.98
CA ASP A 74 7.88 -2.70 -20.61
C ASP A 74 8.82 -1.98 -19.62
N LYS A 75 8.58 -2.12 -18.32
CA LYS A 75 9.36 -1.50 -17.24
C LYS A 75 10.35 -2.44 -16.56
N GLU A 76 10.49 -3.68 -17.04
CA GLU A 76 11.43 -4.66 -16.49
C GLU A 76 12.86 -4.10 -16.38
N ALA A 77 13.40 -3.60 -17.48
CA ALA A 77 14.75 -3.03 -17.52
C ALA A 77 14.86 -1.73 -16.71
N TYR A 78 13.80 -0.90 -16.72
CA TYR A 78 13.76 0.37 -15.99
C TYR A 78 13.94 0.17 -14.49
N PHE A 79 13.25 -0.82 -13.91
CA PHE A 79 13.37 -1.18 -12.49
C PHE A 79 14.45 -2.21 -12.18
N LYS A 80 15.32 -2.53 -13.15
CA LYS A 80 16.42 -3.49 -12.98
C LYS A 80 15.94 -4.85 -12.47
N LEU A 81 14.78 -5.29 -12.95
CA LEU A 81 14.19 -6.57 -12.57
C LEU A 81 14.92 -7.71 -13.28
N ASN A 82 15.21 -8.78 -12.55
CA ASN A 82 15.80 -10.00 -13.10
C ASN A 82 14.71 -11.05 -13.20
N ALA A 83 13.79 -10.84 -14.15
CA ALA A 83 12.61 -11.68 -14.24
C ALA A 83 12.89 -12.99 -14.96
N ARG A 84 12.42 -14.08 -14.36
CA ARG A 84 12.50 -15.42 -14.93
C ARG A 84 11.10 -15.91 -15.27
N GLU A 85 11.00 -16.67 -16.35
CA GLU A 85 9.81 -17.47 -16.62
C GLU A 85 9.72 -18.58 -15.57
N THR A 86 8.53 -18.80 -15.01
CA THR A 86 8.28 -19.93 -14.11
C THR A 86 7.40 -20.96 -14.83
N LYS A 87 7.63 -22.24 -14.55
CA LYS A 87 6.82 -23.35 -15.09
C LYS A 87 5.43 -23.47 -14.44
N GLN A 88 5.07 -22.60 -13.49
CA GLN A 88 3.78 -22.67 -12.81
C GLN A 88 2.67 -22.19 -13.74
N GLN A 89 2.15 -23.14 -14.51
CA GLN A 89 0.93 -23.01 -15.30
C GLN A 89 -0.24 -22.80 -14.34
N ALA A 90 -0.90 -21.64 -14.43
CA ALA A 90 -2.33 -21.60 -14.14
C ALA A 90 -3.03 -22.40 -15.26
N ALA A 91 -3.57 -23.56 -14.92
CA ALA A 91 -4.37 -24.33 -15.86
C ALA A 91 -5.70 -23.58 -16.11
N SER A 92 -5.77 -22.79 -17.17
CA SER A 92 -7.03 -22.36 -17.76
C SER A 92 -7.28 -23.15 -19.05
N ALA A 93 -8.46 -23.74 -19.16
CA ALA A 93 -8.88 -24.61 -20.27
C ALA A 93 -9.21 -23.84 -21.57
N SER A 94 -8.78 -22.59 -21.66
CA SER A 94 -9.00 -21.69 -22.79
C SER A 94 -7.66 -21.08 -23.18
N SER A 95 -7.16 -21.54 -24.32
CA SER A 95 -6.05 -21.01 -25.10
C SER A 95 -5.72 -19.53 -24.84
N ASN A 96 -4.71 -19.30 -23.99
CA ASN A 96 -3.61 -18.36 -24.15
C ASN A 96 -2.72 -18.57 -22.92
N LYS A 97 -1.55 -19.20 -23.10
CA LYS A 97 -0.51 -19.27 -22.07
C LYS A 97 -0.11 -17.84 -21.73
N MET A 98 -0.67 -17.27 -20.69
CA MET A 98 -0.16 -16.04 -20.10
C MET A 98 1.07 -16.46 -19.29
N GLU A 99 2.23 -16.46 -19.95
CA GLU A 99 3.51 -16.72 -19.29
C GLU A 99 3.72 -15.62 -18.25
N THR A 100 3.42 -15.95 -17.00
CA THR A 100 3.59 -14.99 -15.91
C THR A 100 5.06 -15.00 -15.53
N ARG A 101 5.73 -13.86 -15.73
CA ARG A 101 7.14 -13.67 -15.40
C ARG A 101 7.26 -13.04 -14.02
N TYR A 102 8.24 -13.48 -13.25
CA TYR A 102 8.44 -13.01 -11.88
C TYR A 102 9.91 -12.64 -11.67
N SER A 103 10.16 -11.50 -11.02
CA SER A 103 11.47 -11.14 -10.48
C SER A 103 11.47 -11.42 -8.98
N GLN A 104 12.52 -12.06 -8.48
CA GLN A 104 12.70 -12.35 -7.05
C GLN A 104 13.82 -11.50 -6.46
N GLU A 105 13.96 -11.53 -5.13
CA GLU A 105 15.03 -10.84 -4.40
C GLU A 105 15.03 -9.30 -4.58
N ASN A 106 13.87 -8.68 -4.83
CA ASN A 106 13.79 -7.24 -5.07
C ASN A 106 13.73 -6.44 -3.76
N VAL A 107 14.21 -5.19 -3.82
CA VAL A 107 14.10 -4.22 -2.73
C VAL A 107 13.04 -3.19 -3.09
N VAL A 108 12.01 -3.09 -2.25
CA VAL A 108 10.90 -2.14 -2.40
C VAL A 108 10.92 -1.16 -1.25
N LYS A 109 10.86 0.12 -1.56
CA LYS A 109 10.77 1.19 -0.57
C LYS A 109 9.55 2.07 -0.83
N ILE A 110 8.81 2.33 0.23
CA ILE A 110 7.61 3.17 0.22
C ILE A 110 7.69 4.12 1.42
N GLY A 111 8.08 5.36 1.16
CA GLY A 111 8.43 6.33 2.20
C GLY A 111 9.56 5.80 3.09
N ALA A 112 9.27 5.59 4.37
CA ALA A 112 10.24 5.08 5.36
C ALA A 112 10.20 3.55 5.53
N TRP A 113 9.24 2.87 4.92
CA TRP A 113 9.21 1.41 4.92
C TRP A 113 10.08 0.86 3.79
N GLU A 114 10.86 -0.18 4.09
CA GLU A 114 11.65 -0.94 3.14
C GLU A 114 11.38 -2.43 3.34
N GLY A 115 10.99 -3.10 2.26
CA GLY A 115 10.88 -4.53 2.16
C GLY A 115 12.01 -5.08 1.30
N GLN A 116 12.54 -6.23 1.70
CA GLN A 116 13.59 -6.93 0.96
C GLN A 116 13.08 -8.30 0.55
N LYS A 117 13.58 -8.79 -0.56
CA LYS A 117 13.25 -10.08 -1.13
C LYS A 117 11.79 -10.22 -1.59
N LEU A 118 11.22 -9.12 -2.06
CA LEU A 118 9.88 -9.15 -2.63
C LEU A 118 9.89 -9.82 -3.99
N GLU A 119 8.86 -10.61 -4.24
CA GLU A 119 8.53 -11.10 -5.58
C GLU A 119 7.74 -10.02 -6.31
N ILE A 120 8.16 -9.68 -7.52
CA ILE A 120 7.47 -8.72 -8.39
C ILE A 120 6.99 -9.46 -9.62
N VAL A 121 5.68 -9.41 -9.87
CA VAL A 121 5.04 -10.00 -11.04
C VAL A 121 5.13 -9.02 -12.21
N LEU A 122 5.47 -9.49 -13.42
CA LEU A 122 5.29 -8.67 -14.62
C LEU A 122 3.90 -8.86 -15.21
N PHE A 123 3.24 -7.75 -15.52
CA PHE A 123 1.86 -7.70 -15.94
C PHE A 123 1.68 -6.80 -17.16
N ASP A 124 0.80 -7.19 -18.08
CA ASP A 124 0.44 -6.35 -19.23
C ASP A 124 -0.48 -5.22 -18.79
N MET A 125 0.09 -4.02 -18.67
CA MET A 125 -0.64 -2.81 -18.28
C MET A 125 -1.17 -2.02 -19.47
N THR A 126 -1.14 -2.55 -20.70
CA THR A 126 -1.60 -1.81 -21.89
C THR A 126 -3.03 -1.30 -21.73
N SER A 127 -3.96 -2.16 -21.31
CA SER A 127 -5.37 -1.79 -21.09
C SER A 127 -5.54 -0.79 -19.96
N VAL A 128 -4.77 -0.93 -18.86
CA VAL A 128 -4.80 -0.01 -17.72
C VAL A 128 -4.34 1.38 -18.15
N ASN A 129 -3.18 1.46 -18.81
CA ASN A 129 -2.57 2.72 -19.22
C ASN A 129 -3.36 3.39 -20.35
N SER A 130 -4.04 2.63 -21.21
CA SER A 130 -4.96 3.19 -22.22
C SER A 130 -6.14 3.93 -21.57
N VAL A 131 -6.69 3.40 -20.48
CA VAL A 131 -7.76 4.07 -19.71
C VAL A 131 -7.23 5.30 -18.98
N MET A 132 -6.01 5.23 -18.42
CA MET A 132 -5.37 6.41 -17.79
C MET A 132 -5.19 7.53 -18.81
N GLU A 133 -4.70 7.22 -20.02
CA GLU A 133 -4.50 8.19 -21.10
C GLU A 133 -5.81 8.84 -21.54
N GLN A 134 -6.88 8.06 -21.73
CA GLN A 134 -8.22 8.59 -22.08
C GLN A 134 -8.76 9.60 -21.05
N LEU A 135 -8.34 9.46 -19.79
CA LEU A 135 -8.70 10.36 -18.70
C LEU A 135 -7.67 11.48 -18.46
N ASN A 136 -6.68 11.64 -19.35
CA ASN A 136 -5.55 12.57 -19.22
C ASN A 136 -4.74 12.37 -17.92
N ILE A 137 -4.56 11.12 -17.51
CA ILE A 137 -3.73 10.71 -16.38
C ILE A 137 -2.45 10.09 -16.95
N ASN A 138 -1.31 10.36 -16.29
CA ASN A 138 -0.05 9.69 -16.65
C ASN A 138 -0.20 8.17 -16.53
N ALA A 139 0.48 7.44 -17.43
CA ALA A 139 0.64 6.00 -17.32
C ALA A 139 1.27 5.65 -15.96
N VAL A 140 0.83 4.53 -15.39
CA VAL A 140 1.40 3.96 -14.17
C VAL A 140 2.45 2.92 -14.52
N ASP A 141 3.40 2.75 -13.61
CA ASP A 141 4.51 1.81 -13.75
C ASP A 141 4.20 0.45 -13.12
N GLY A 142 3.25 0.41 -12.19
CA GLY A 142 2.94 -0.79 -11.43
C GLY A 142 1.64 -0.74 -10.62
N ILE A 143 1.36 -1.85 -9.93
CA ILE A 143 0.29 -1.98 -8.94
C ILE A 143 0.93 -2.48 -7.64
N LEU A 144 0.64 -1.80 -6.54
CA LEU A 144 1.02 -2.19 -5.19
C LEU A 144 -0.07 -3.09 -4.60
N GLY A 145 0.30 -4.33 -4.26
CA GLY A 145 -0.63 -5.40 -3.92
C GLY A 145 -0.65 -5.81 -2.45
N ALA A 146 -1.44 -6.86 -2.18
CA ALA A 146 -1.70 -7.42 -0.87
C ALA A 146 -0.44 -7.95 -0.18
N ASP A 147 0.54 -8.49 -0.92
CA ASP A 147 1.85 -8.91 -0.40
C ASP A 147 2.51 -7.84 0.48
N VAL A 148 2.55 -6.58 0.01
CA VAL A 148 3.07 -5.45 0.80
C VAL A 148 2.10 -5.05 1.91
N PHE A 149 0.80 -5.02 1.64
CA PHE A 149 -0.19 -4.58 2.62
C PHE A 149 -0.27 -5.50 3.83
N GLU A 150 -0.18 -6.82 3.62
CA GLU A 150 -0.19 -7.83 4.67
C GLU A 150 1.10 -7.76 5.51
N GLU A 151 2.27 -7.66 4.87
CA GLU A 151 3.55 -7.53 5.59
C GLU A 151 3.55 -6.30 6.50
N THR A 152 3.03 -5.18 5.99
CA THR A 152 3.04 -3.89 6.68
C THR A 152 1.84 -3.68 7.61
N LYS A 153 0.89 -4.62 7.66
CA LYS A 153 -0.39 -4.46 8.38
C LYS A 153 -1.07 -3.15 8.01
N ALA A 154 -1.12 -2.87 6.72
CA ALA A 154 -1.46 -1.58 6.17
C ALA A 154 -2.84 -1.08 6.62
N VAL A 155 -2.97 0.24 6.77
CA VAL A 155 -4.25 0.90 6.99
C VAL A 155 -4.47 1.92 5.90
N LEU A 156 -5.57 1.78 5.15
CA LEU A 156 -5.96 2.70 4.10
C LEU A 156 -7.03 3.68 4.63
N ASP A 157 -6.68 4.96 4.70
CA ASP A 157 -7.58 6.05 5.12
C ASP A 157 -8.08 6.79 3.88
N TYR A 158 -9.27 6.41 3.40
CA TYR A 158 -9.92 7.04 2.25
C TYR A 158 -10.30 8.50 2.52
N ASN A 159 -10.62 8.87 3.76
CA ASN A 159 -11.04 10.22 4.12
C ASN A 159 -9.87 11.21 4.03
N ARG A 160 -8.66 10.77 4.34
CA ARG A 160 -7.44 11.60 4.31
C ARG A 160 -6.47 11.24 3.19
N SER A 161 -6.88 10.40 2.24
CA SER A 161 -6.05 9.90 1.13
C SER A 161 -4.65 9.49 1.61
N GLY A 162 -4.60 8.59 2.60
CA GLY A 162 -3.37 8.16 3.23
C GLY A 162 -3.29 6.66 3.37
N LEU A 163 -2.17 6.08 2.93
CA LEU A 163 -1.80 4.71 3.22
C LEU A 163 -0.84 4.71 4.40
N TYR A 164 -1.10 3.94 5.43
CA TYR A 164 -0.22 3.82 6.58
C TYR A 164 0.43 2.45 6.56
N LEU A 165 1.76 2.43 6.57
CA LEU A 165 2.56 1.20 6.59
C LEU A 165 3.30 1.09 7.91
N LYS A 166 3.25 -0.08 8.54
CA LYS A 166 4.00 -0.29 9.79
C LYS A 166 5.47 -0.53 9.49
N ILE A 167 6.34 0.26 10.10
CA ILE A 167 7.78 0.02 10.05
C ILE A 167 8.20 -0.90 11.19
N LYS A 168 9.08 -1.86 10.88
CA LYS A 168 9.75 -2.66 11.92
C LYS A 168 10.75 -1.72 12.62
N LYS A 169 10.70 -1.69 13.95
CA LYS A 169 11.70 -0.98 14.77
C LYS A 169 12.97 -1.81 14.86
#